data_AF-A0A941AN91-F1
#
_entry.id   AF-A0A941AN91-F1
#
_cell.length_a   1.000
_cell.length_b   1.000
_cell.length_c   1.000
_cell.angle_alpha   90.00
_cell.angle_beta   90.00
_cell.angle_gamma   90.00
#
_symmetry.space_group_name_H-M   'P 1'
#
loop_
_entity.id
_entity.type
_entity.pdbx_description
1 polymer ?
#
loop_
_entity_poly.entity_id
_entity_poly.type
_entity_poly.pdbx_seq_one_letter_code
_entity_poly.pdbx_strand_id
1 'polypeptide(L)'
;MDARTTWPTLLNALLTGENLTPDETAWAMREIMSGSATPSQITAFVVALRAKGETVAEVTGLARTMLDLATPLTVEGPVVDVVGTGGDRAHTVNVSTMAAIVAAAAGARVVKHGNRAASSLCGAADVLEHLGVVLDLSPEATARVAAEAGIAFCFAPVYHPALRFANPTRKEIGVPTIFNFLGPLTNPARPSAQAIGVYDARMLPVIAGVFAERGVSALVFRGEDGLDELSTAAPSTVYVVRDGSAAPVRFDPADIGVPRSQPGDLRGGDVEFNSAAVHDLLAGKEGPVRDAVLLNAAAALVALDGPGDDLNAEMAAALARAAESVDSGRAAGTLQRWVEISGALRG
;
A
#
# COMPACT_ATOMS: atom_id res chain seq x y z
N MET A 1 -10.33 -27.63 -19.99
CA MET A 1 -11.24 -27.02 -21.00
C MET A 1 -12.63 -26.94 -20.38
N ASP A 2 -12.72 -26.28 -19.22
CA ASP A 2 -13.95 -26.21 -18.41
C ASP A 2 -14.01 -24.85 -17.67
N ALA A 3 -13.57 -23.80 -18.35
CA ALA A 3 -13.46 -22.48 -17.75
C ALA A 3 -14.72 -21.69 -18.07
N ARG A 4 -15.42 -21.21 -17.03
CA ARG A 4 -16.49 -20.22 -17.17
C ARG A 4 -15.82 -18.90 -17.59
N THR A 5 -15.42 -18.76 -18.86
CA THR A 5 -14.76 -17.55 -19.40
C THR A 5 -15.69 -16.83 -20.36
N THR A 6 -16.93 -16.60 -19.91
CA THR A 6 -17.88 -15.70 -20.56
C THR A 6 -18.60 -14.89 -19.49
N TRP A 7 -18.92 -13.63 -19.78
CA TRP A 7 -19.58 -12.74 -18.81
C TRP A 7 -20.86 -13.34 -18.21
N PRO A 8 -21.82 -13.91 -18.99
CA PRO A 8 -23.02 -14.51 -18.40
C PRO A 8 -22.71 -15.62 -17.39
N THR A 9 -21.73 -16.49 -17.69
CA THR A 9 -21.41 -17.61 -16.82
C THR A 9 -20.70 -17.18 -15.54
N LEU A 10 -19.75 -16.24 -15.60
CA LEU A 10 -19.11 -15.69 -14.38
C LEU A 10 -20.13 -14.95 -13.51
N LEU A 11 -20.94 -14.09 -14.12
CA LEU A 11 -21.90 -13.28 -13.38
C LEU A 11 -22.96 -14.17 -12.72
N ASN A 12 -23.44 -15.22 -13.41
CA ASN A 12 -24.38 -16.16 -12.80
C ASN A 12 -23.76 -16.88 -11.59
N ALA A 13 -22.51 -17.31 -11.68
CA ALA A 13 -21.79 -17.93 -10.56
C ALA A 13 -21.68 -16.98 -9.35
N LEU A 14 -21.30 -15.72 -9.58
CA LEU A 14 -21.24 -14.72 -8.50
C LEU A 14 -22.61 -14.46 -7.87
N LEU A 15 -23.68 -14.40 -8.68
CA LEU A 15 -25.05 -14.18 -8.23
C LEU A 15 -25.63 -15.37 -7.45
N THR A 16 -25.16 -16.60 -7.70
CA THR A 16 -25.52 -17.79 -6.92
C THR A 16 -24.63 -18.01 -5.68
N GLY A 17 -23.67 -17.12 -5.43
CA GLY A 17 -22.76 -17.20 -4.30
C GLY A 17 -21.58 -18.17 -4.48
N GLU A 18 -21.33 -18.61 -5.71
CA GLU A 18 -20.19 -19.48 -6.03
C GLU A 18 -18.89 -18.68 -6.14
N ASN A 19 -17.80 -19.25 -5.61
CA ASN A 19 -16.47 -18.68 -5.75
C ASN A 19 -15.93 -18.94 -7.16
N LEU A 20 -15.24 -17.94 -7.70
CA LEU A 20 -14.50 -18.07 -8.94
C LEU A 20 -13.08 -18.58 -8.67
N THR A 21 -12.52 -19.28 -9.64
CA THR A 21 -11.12 -19.69 -9.62
C THR A 21 -10.19 -18.51 -9.97
N PRO A 22 -8.89 -18.59 -9.64
CA PRO A 22 -7.93 -17.57 -10.06
C PRO A 22 -7.88 -17.36 -11.57
N ASP A 23 -8.07 -18.41 -12.38
CA ASP A 23 -8.05 -18.31 -13.84
C ASP A 23 -9.30 -17.59 -14.39
N GLU A 24 -10.46 -17.77 -13.75
CA GLU A 24 -11.70 -17.07 -14.10
C GLU A 24 -11.62 -15.58 -13.79
N THR A 25 -11.12 -15.20 -12.61
CA THR A 25 -10.92 -13.78 -12.30
C THR A 25 -9.80 -13.16 -13.12
N ALA A 26 -8.76 -13.94 -13.47
CA ALA A 26 -7.73 -13.51 -14.40
C ALA A 26 -8.28 -13.24 -15.80
N TRP A 27 -9.21 -14.06 -16.29
CA TRP A 27 -9.91 -13.81 -17.55
C TRP A 27 -10.72 -12.52 -17.49
N ALA A 28 -11.53 -12.33 -16.43
CA ALA A 28 -12.31 -11.11 -16.25
C ALA A 28 -11.41 -9.87 -16.22
N MET A 29 -10.31 -9.93 -15.47
CA MET A 29 -9.37 -8.81 -15.37
C MET A 29 -8.72 -8.47 -16.71
N ARG A 30 -8.36 -9.47 -17.53
CA ARG A 30 -7.85 -9.23 -18.89
C ARG A 30 -8.88 -8.52 -19.77
N GLU A 31 -10.13 -8.97 -19.77
CA GLU A 31 -11.20 -8.32 -20.55
C GLU A 31 -11.44 -6.87 -20.12
N ILE A 32 -11.37 -6.59 -18.81
CA ILE A 32 -11.49 -5.23 -18.28
C ILE A 32 -10.29 -4.38 -18.71
N MET A 33 -9.07 -4.89 -18.54
CA MET A 33 -7.83 -4.14 -18.79
C MET A 33 -7.45 -4.05 -20.28
N SER A 34 -8.08 -4.83 -21.17
CA SER A 34 -7.97 -4.67 -22.63
C SER A 34 -8.98 -3.68 -23.22
N GLY A 35 -9.99 -3.27 -22.43
CA GLY A 35 -11.12 -2.48 -22.91
C GLY A 35 -12.18 -3.30 -23.66
N SER A 36 -12.13 -4.63 -23.58
CA SER A 36 -13.12 -5.53 -24.18
C SER A 36 -14.41 -5.61 -23.38
N ALA A 37 -14.34 -5.41 -22.06
CA ALA A 37 -15.50 -5.37 -21.18
C ALA A 37 -16.30 -4.07 -21.33
N THR A 38 -17.61 -4.18 -21.48
CA THR A 38 -18.52 -3.03 -21.43
C THR A 38 -18.62 -2.47 -20.00
N PRO A 39 -18.99 -1.19 -19.81
CA PRO A 39 -19.24 -0.63 -18.48
C PRO A 39 -20.26 -1.45 -17.66
N SER A 40 -21.31 -1.97 -18.30
CA SER A 40 -22.30 -2.82 -17.62
C SER A 40 -21.70 -4.13 -17.10
N GLN A 41 -20.80 -4.76 -17.86
CA GLN A 41 -20.11 -5.99 -17.43
C GLN A 41 -19.15 -5.70 -16.28
N ILE A 42 -18.37 -4.62 -16.36
CA ILE A 42 -17.47 -4.18 -15.28
C ILE A 42 -18.28 -3.97 -13.99
N THR A 43 -19.36 -3.18 -14.07
CA THR A 43 -20.24 -2.90 -12.91
C THR A 43 -20.85 -4.17 -12.33
N ALA A 44 -21.45 -5.01 -13.17
CA ALA A 44 -22.07 -6.26 -12.70
C ALA A 44 -21.05 -7.15 -11.99
N PHE A 45 -19.83 -7.26 -12.54
CA PHE A 45 -18.78 -8.10 -11.98
C PHE A 45 -18.30 -7.60 -10.61
N VAL A 46 -17.89 -6.34 -10.51
CA VAL A 46 -17.30 -5.82 -9.28
C VAL A 46 -18.33 -5.69 -8.15
N VAL A 47 -19.59 -5.42 -8.47
CA VAL A 47 -20.68 -5.36 -7.49
C VAL A 47 -21.05 -6.75 -7.02
N ALA A 48 -21.23 -7.72 -7.92
CA ALA A 48 -21.57 -9.09 -7.55
C ALA A 48 -20.44 -9.75 -6.75
N LEU A 49 -19.18 -9.54 -7.15
CA LEU A 49 -18.00 -10.03 -6.43
C LEU A 49 -17.94 -9.48 -5.00
N ARG A 50 -18.12 -8.16 -4.83
CA ARG A 50 -18.15 -7.53 -3.50
C ARG A 50 -19.34 -8.00 -2.66
N ALA A 51 -20.52 -8.15 -3.25
CA ALA A 51 -21.73 -8.59 -2.56
C ALA A 51 -21.61 -10.03 -2.07
N LYS A 52 -20.99 -10.92 -2.87
CA LYS A 52 -20.65 -12.29 -2.46
C LYS A 52 -19.60 -12.32 -1.34
N GLY A 53 -18.62 -11.43 -1.41
CA GLY A 53 -17.42 -11.43 -0.58
C GLY A 53 -16.26 -12.08 -1.33
N GLU A 54 -15.15 -11.35 -1.40
CA GLU A 54 -13.97 -11.72 -2.15
C GLU A 54 -13.15 -12.80 -1.42
N THR A 55 -12.67 -13.79 -2.16
CA THR A 55 -11.79 -14.85 -1.64
C THR A 55 -10.34 -14.61 -2.03
N VAL A 56 -9.41 -15.25 -1.30
CA VAL A 56 -7.96 -15.18 -1.61
C VAL A 56 -7.70 -15.56 -3.07
N ALA A 57 -8.27 -16.67 -3.55
CA ALA A 57 -8.08 -17.14 -4.93
C ALA A 57 -8.54 -16.13 -5.98
N GLU A 58 -9.71 -15.51 -5.76
CA GLU A 58 -10.27 -14.50 -6.66
C GLU A 58 -9.37 -13.27 -6.73
N VAL A 59 -8.93 -12.76 -5.58
CA VAL A 59 -8.04 -11.60 -5.49
C VAL A 59 -6.66 -11.90 -6.06
N THR A 60 -6.12 -13.10 -5.82
CA THR A 60 -4.86 -13.57 -6.41
C THR A 60 -4.91 -13.51 -7.95
N GLY A 61 -5.98 -14.02 -8.57
CA GLY A 61 -6.15 -13.98 -10.03
C GLY A 61 -6.24 -12.56 -10.61
N LEU A 62 -6.97 -11.67 -9.94
CA LEU A 62 -7.08 -10.26 -10.32
C LEU A 62 -5.72 -9.54 -10.21
N ALA A 63 -5.08 -9.64 -9.04
CA ALA A 63 -3.85 -8.91 -8.75
C ALA A 63 -2.67 -9.43 -9.60
N ARG A 64 -2.56 -10.74 -9.82
CA ARG A 64 -1.56 -11.33 -10.73
C ARG A 64 -1.74 -10.79 -12.15
N THR A 65 -2.97 -10.80 -12.66
CA THR A 65 -3.24 -10.30 -14.02
C THR A 65 -2.94 -8.82 -14.16
N MET A 66 -3.25 -8.01 -13.14
CA MET A 66 -2.92 -6.60 -13.13
C MET A 66 -1.40 -6.36 -13.15
N LEU A 67 -0.63 -7.15 -12.41
CA LEU A 67 0.84 -7.12 -12.44
C LEU A 67 1.43 -7.60 -13.77
N ASP A 68 0.78 -8.55 -14.45
CA ASP A 68 1.22 -9.05 -15.76
C ASP A 68 0.96 -8.03 -16.89
N LEU A 69 0.00 -7.13 -16.69
CA LEU A 69 -0.35 -6.05 -17.60
C LEU A 69 0.26 -4.68 -17.21
N ALA A 70 0.98 -4.62 -16.10
CA ALA A 70 1.65 -3.42 -15.62
C ALA A 70 2.92 -3.13 -16.43
N THR A 71 3.34 -1.86 -16.45
CA THR A 71 4.68 -1.50 -16.92
C THR A 71 5.71 -2.15 -15.99
N PRO A 72 6.63 -3.00 -16.49
CA PRO A 72 7.55 -3.73 -15.64
C PRO A 72 8.59 -2.80 -15.00
N LEU A 73 8.90 -3.06 -13.74
CA LEU A 73 9.99 -2.41 -13.01
C LEU A 73 10.80 -3.48 -12.29
N THR A 74 12.12 -3.47 -12.48
CA THR A 74 13.03 -4.35 -11.73
C THR A 74 13.98 -3.48 -10.92
N VAL A 75 14.04 -3.76 -9.62
CA VAL A 75 14.99 -3.14 -8.70
C VAL A 75 15.79 -4.27 -8.06
N GLU A 76 17.12 -4.16 -8.07
CA GLU A 76 17.98 -5.20 -7.52
C GLU A 76 17.86 -5.29 -5.99
N GLY A 77 17.99 -6.50 -5.45
CA GLY A 77 17.97 -6.76 -4.01
C GLY A 77 16.57 -6.71 -3.38
N PRO A 78 16.47 -6.98 -2.07
CA PRO A 78 15.20 -6.94 -1.36
C PRO A 78 14.70 -5.50 -1.26
N VAL A 79 13.39 -5.32 -1.51
CA VAL A 79 12.72 -4.03 -1.38
C VAL A 79 11.44 -4.18 -0.56
N VAL A 80 11.05 -3.10 0.11
CA VAL A 80 9.82 -3.00 0.89
C VAL A 80 8.89 -1.92 0.34
N ASP A 81 7.58 -2.14 0.46
CA ASP A 81 6.56 -1.10 0.27
C ASP A 81 5.76 -0.92 1.57
N VAL A 82 5.32 0.32 1.79
CA VAL A 82 4.56 0.77 2.96
C VAL A 82 3.36 1.54 2.43
N VAL A 83 2.20 0.92 2.41
CA VAL A 83 1.02 1.50 1.75
C VAL A 83 -0.27 1.01 2.39
N GLY A 84 -1.24 1.92 2.49
CA GLY A 84 -2.59 1.59 2.89
C GLY A 84 -3.49 1.40 1.67
N THR A 85 -4.55 0.62 1.81
CA THR A 85 -5.64 0.53 0.82
C THR A 85 -6.34 1.87 0.55
N GLY A 86 -6.28 2.80 1.50
CA GLY A 86 -7.08 4.00 1.60
C GLY A 86 -8.57 3.70 1.81
N GLY A 87 -9.34 4.74 2.11
CA GLY A 87 -10.80 4.64 2.21
C GLY A 87 -11.35 4.46 3.63
N ASP A 88 -10.50 4.57 4.65
CA ASP A 88 -10.88 4.67 6.06
C ASP A 88 -11.67 5.96 6.39
N ARG A 89 -11.56 6.98 5.53
CA ARG A 89 -12.19 8.32 5.66
C ARG A 89 -11.75 9.07 6.91
N ALA A 90 -10.60 8.71 7.49
CA ALA A 90 -10.06 9.42 8.64
C ALA A 90 -9.38 10.74 8.24
N HIS A 91 -9.03 10.88 6.96
CA HIS A 91 -8.32 12.06 6.43
C HIS A 91 -7.08 12.37 7.26
N THR A 92 -6.30 11.33 7.57
CA THR A 92 -5.04 11.45 8.28
C THR A 92 -4.00 12.21 7.46
N VAL A 93 -2.94 12.67 8.11
CA VAL A 93 -1.72 13.07 7.42
C VAL A 93 -1.17 11.90 6.61
N ASN A 94 -0.31 12.14 5.62
CA ASN A 94 0.24 11.07 4.79
C ASN A 94 1.29 10.19 5.52
N VAL A 95 0.84 9.45 6.55
CA VAL A 95 1.66 8.61 7.44
C VAL A 95 2.49 7.61 6.63
N SER A 96 1.88 6.88 5.69
CA SER A 96 2.61 5.89 4.87
C SER A 96 3.66 6.50 3.94
N THR A 97 3.52 7.77 3.54
CA THR A 97 4.54 8.48 2.75
C THR A 97 5.72 8.88 3.63
N MET A 98 5.44 9.45 4.80
CA MET A 98 6.46 9.80 5.79
C MET A 98 7.19 8.54 6.30
N ALA A 99 6.46 7.45 6.56
CA ALA A 99 7.01 6.17 6.99
C ALA A 99 7.94 5.56 5.94
N ALA A 100 7.62 5.68 4.65
CA ALA A 100 8.50 5.25 3.56
C ALA A 100 9.85 6.00 3.57
N ILE A 101 9.83 7.33 3.78
CA ILE A 101 11.06 8.15 3.87
C ILE A 101 11.90 7.72 5.07
N VAL A 102 11.26 7.55 6.24
CA VAL A 102 11.92 7.12 7.47
C VAL A 102 12.50 5.71 7.34
N ALA A 103 11.75 4.75 6.81
CA ALA A 103 12.24 3.38 6.59
C ALA A 103 13.46 3.36 5.66
N ALA A 104 13.42 4.14 4.56
CA ALA A 104 14.56 4.28 3.66
C ALA A 104 15.80 4.87 4.36
N ALA A 105 15.59 5.90 5.19
CA ALA A 105 16.65 6.51 6.00
C ALA A 105 17.21 5.60 7.11
N ALA A 106 16.42 4.62 7.54
CA ALA A 106 16.81 3.57 8.49
C ALA A 106 17.45 2.34 7.81
N GLY A 107 17.73 2.42 6.51
CA GLY A 107 18.51 1.42 5.75
C GLY A 107 17.69 0.49 4.87
N ALA A 108 16.36 0.63 4.82
CA ALA A 108 15.56 -0.12 3.86
C ALA A 108 15.74 0.42 2.43
N ARG A 109 15.58 -0.45 1.43
CA ARG A 109 15.30 0.00 0.05
C ARG A 109 13.80 0.02 -0.15
N VAL A 110 13.23 1.21 -0.33
CA VAL A 110 11.77 1.39 -0.41
C VAL A 110 11.34 1.63 -1.85
N VAL A 111 10.37 0.85 -2.34
CA VAL A 111 9.73 1.14 -3.63
C VAL A 111 8.24 1.28 -3.36
N LYS A 112 7.80 2.51 -3.12
CA LYS A 112 6.42 2.80 -2.74
C LYS A 112 5.50 2.82 -3.95
N HIS A 113 4.40 2.07 -3.92
CA HIS A 113 3.35 2.22 -4.93
C HIS A 113 2.27 3.18 -4.42
N GLY A 114 1.80 4.08 -5.29
CA GLY A 114 0.77 5.03 -4.86
C GLY A 114 0.13 5.79 -6.01
N ASN A 115 -0.86 6.61 -5.64
CA ASN A 115 -1.64 7.41 -6.56
C ASN A 115 -1.96 8.78 -5.94
N ARG A 116 -2.57 9.66 -6.74
CA ARG A 116 -3.24 10.87 -6.25
C ARG A 116 -4.48 10.51 -5.44
N ALA A 117 -4.96 11.45 -4.62
CA ALA A 117 -6.15 11.24 -3.82
C ALA A 117 -7.37 10.84 -4.68
N ALA A 118 -8.08 9.79 -4.25
CA ALA A 118 -9.41 9.46 -4.78
C ALA A 118 -10.55 10.07 -3.94
N SER A 119 -10.35 10.16 -2.62
CA SER A 119 -11.36 10.63 -1.66
C SER A 119 -10.80 11.45 -0.49
N SER A 120 -9.47 11.49 -0.28
CA SER A 120 -8.83 12.39 0.68
C SER A 120 -8.63 13.78 0.07
N LEU A 121 -8.28 14.77 0.90
CA LEU A 121 -7.88 16.10 0.43
C LEU A 121 -6.51 16.08 -0.27
N CYS A 122 -5.65 15.13 0.11
CA CYS A 122 -4.28 15.01 -0.39
C CYS A 122 -3.85 13.53 -0.45
N GLY A 123 -3.30 13.09 -1.58
CA GLY A 123 -2.76 11.75 -1.78
C GLY A 123 -1.24 11.73 -1.69
N ALA A 124 -0.67 10.53 -1.66
CA ALA A 124 0.80 10.37 -1.59
C ALA A 124 1.51 11.07 -2.76
N ALA A 125 0.98 10.93 -3.98
CA ALA A 125 1.55 11.59 -5.15
C ALA A 125 1.46 13.12 -5.06
N ASP A 126 0.38 13.67 -4.50
CA ASP A 126 0.17 15.12 -4.42
C ASP A 126 1.21 15.76 -3.46
N VAL A 127 1.46 15.14 -2.30
CA VAL A 127 2.51 15.59 -1.37
C VAL A 127 3.91 15.43 -1.97
N LEU A 128 4.23 14.27 -2.56
CA LEU A 128 5.57 14.03 -3.10
C LEU A 128 5.93 15.00 -4.23
N GLU A 129 4.96 15.30 -5.11
CA GLU A 129 5.13 16.30 -6.17
C GLU A 129 5.36 17.70 -5.59
N HIS A 130 4.61 18.08 -4.54
CA HIS A 130 4.79 19.36 -3.86
C HIS A 130 6.14 19.48 -3.15
N LEU A 131 6.66 18.38 -2.60
CA LEU A 131 8.01 18.29 -2.03
C LEU A 131 9.13 18.29 -3.10
N GLY A 132 8.78 18.24 -4.39
CA GLY A 132 9.72 18.33 -5.50
C GLY A 132 10.17 16.99 -6.10
N VAL A 133 9.57 15.87 -5.69
CA VAL A 133 9.88 14.55 -6.26
C VAL A 133 9.26 14.42 -7.66
N VAL A 134 10.05 13.98 -8.64
CA VAL A 134 9.55 13.71 -10.00
C VAL A 134 8.89 12.33 -10.06
N LEU A 135 7.60 12.28 -10.44
CA LEU A 135 6.77 11.06 -10.35
C LEU A 135 6.56 10.33 -11.68
N ASP A 136 6.82 10.99 -12.80
CA ASP A 136 6.54 10.52 -14.17
C ASP A 136 7.80 10.02 -14.91
N LEU A 137 8.78 9.54 -14.14
CA LEU A 137 10.00 8.95 -14.67
C LEU A 137 9.75 7.63 -15.41
N SER A 138 10.65 7.31 -16.34
CA SER A 138 10.67 5.98 -16.98
C SER A 138 10.96 4.88 -15.94
N PRO A 139 10.64 3.61 -16.22
CA PRO A 139 10.99 2.49 -15.33
C PRO A 139 12.49 2.41 -15.04
N GLU A 140 13.34 2.63 -16.04
CA GLU A 140 14.80 2.60 -15.89
C GLU A 140 15.28 3.73 -14.98
N ALA A 141 14.76 4.94 -15.15
CA ALA A 141 15.05 6.07 -14.28
C ALA A 141 14.53 5.82 -12.85
N THR A 142 13.34 5.25 -12.70
CA THR A 142 12.76 4.90 -11.38
C THR A 142 13.61 3.85 -10.65
N ALA A 143 14.10 2.83 -11.37
CA ALA A 143 15.01 1.83 -10.79
C ALA A 143 16.33 2.46 -10.31
N ARG A 144 16.88 3.41 -11.09
CA ARG A 144 18.06 4.18 -10.69
C ARG A 144 17.80 5.03 -9.45
N VAL A 145 16.66 5.71 -9.37
CA VAL A 145 16.25 6.44 -8.16
C VAL A 145 16.22 5.51 -6.94
N ALA A 146 15.63 4.32 -7.06
CA ALA A 146 15.59 3.34 -5.97
C ALA A 146 17.00 2.89 -5.54
N ALA A 147 17.91 2.71 -6.49
CA ALA A 147 19.28 2.28 -6.23
C ALA A 147 20.13 3.40 -5.58
N GLU A 148 20.06 4.62 -6.10
CA GLU A 148 20.92 5.74 -5.72
C GLU A 148 20.36 6.53 -4.51
N ALA A 149 19.04 6.69 -4.41
CA ALA A 149 18.39 7.38 -3.29
C ALA A 149 18.00 6.45 -2.13
N GLY A 150 17.89 5.15 -2.38
CA GLY A 150 17.34 4.16 -1.43
C GLY A 150 15.80 4.15 -1.37
N ILE A 151 15.14 5.05 -2.10
CA ILE A 151 13.69 5.15 -2.17
C ILE A 151 13.24 5.53 -3.58
N ALA A 152 12.15 4.96 -4.07
CA ALA A 152 11.46 5.38 -5.29
C ALA A 152 9.94 5.30 -5.15
N PHE A 153 9.23 5.96 -6.06
CA PHE A 153 7.77 5.95 -6.12
C PHE A 153 7.28 5.45 -7.47
N CYS A 154 6.45 4.42 -7.45
CA CYS A 154 5.74 3.91 -8.60
C CYS A 154 4.39 4.63 -8.69
N PHE A 155 4.29 5.63 -9.56
CA PHE A 155 3.03 6.36 -9.75
C PHE A 155 2.04 5.53 -10.57
N ALA A 156 0.91 5.15 -9.96
CA ALA A 156 -0.03 4.20 -10.55
C ALA A 156 -0.48 4.50 -11.99
N PRO A 157 -0.73 5.75 -12.42
CA PRO A 157 -1.07 6.05 -13.82
C PRO A 157 0.05 5.73 -14.83
N VAL A 158 1.31 5.78 -14.42
CA VAL A 158 2.48 5.43 -15.25
C VAL A 158 2.62 3.91 -15.35
N TYR A 159 2.43 3.21 -14.23
CA TYR A 159 2.70 1.78 -14.12
C TYR A 159 1.49 0.89 -14.42
N HIS A 160 0.28 1.41 -14.33
CA HIS A 160 -0.97 0.69 -14.60
C HIS A 160 -1.84 1.42 -15.64
N PRO A 161 -1.32 1.71 -16.85
CA PRO A 161 -2.02 2.53 -17.84
C PRO A 161 -3.35 1.90 -18.31
N ALA A 162 -3.49 0.59 -18.20
CA ALA A 162 -4.72 -0.14 -18.52
C ALA A 162 -5.88 0.12 -17.55
N LEU A 163 -5.63 0.69 -16.35
CA LEU A 163 -6.70 1.12 -15.45
C LEU A 163 -7.62 2.17 -16.07
N ARG A 164 -7.19 2.87 -17.14
CA ARG A 164 -8.03 3.82 -17.89
C ARG A 164 -9.36 3.20 -18.37
N PHE A 165 -9.40 1.89 -18.60
CA PHE A 165 -10.62 1.20 -19.03
C PHE A 165 -11.60 0.94 -17.89
N ALA A 166 -11.10 0.74 -16.66
CA ALA A 166 -11.94 0.53 -15.47
C ALA A 166 -12.33 1.84 -14.78
N ASN A 167 -11.48 2.87 -14.83
CA ASN A 167 -11.62 4.10 -14.04
C ASN A 167 -12.93 4.88 -14.29
N PRO A 168 -13.43 5.05 -15.52
CA PRO A 168 -14.71 5.73 -15.75
C PRO A 168 -15.86 5.03 -15.02
N THR A 169 -15.98 3.71 -15.17
CA THR A 169 -16.99 2.91 -14.50
C THR A 169 -16.84 2.93 -12.97
N ARG A 170 -15.61 2.87 -12.46
CA ARG A 170 -15.36 3.01 -11.01
C ARG A 170 -15.87 4.35 -10.46
N LYS A 171 -15.67 5.44 -11.22
CA LYS A 171 -16.15 6.78 -10.84
C LYS A 171 -17.68 6.85 -10.86
N GLU A 172 -18.33 6.20 -11.84
CA GLU A 172 -19.79 6.12 -11.93
C GLU A 172 -20.41 5.29 -10.79
N ILE A 173 -19.78 4.16 -10.42
CA ILE A 173 -20.24 3.30 -9.32
C ILE A 173 -20.18 4.04 -7.98
N GLY A 174 -19.13 4.83 -7.73
CA GLY A 174 -19.06 5.74 -6.58
C GLY A 174 -18.96 5.08 -5.20
N VAL A 175 -18.91 3.74 -5.13
CA VAL A 175 -18.67 2.97 -3.89
C VAL A 175 -17.39 2.14 -4.02
N PRO A 176 -16.73 1.78 -2.91
CA PRO A 176 -15.51 0.97 -3.02
C PRO A 176 -15.82 -0.40 -3.65
N THR A 177 -14.84 -1.02 -4.28
CA THR A 177 -14.96 -2.37 -4.86
C THR A 177 -13.61 -3.09 -4.69
N ILE A 178 -13.45 -4.28 -5.28
CA ILE A 178 -12.16 -4.98 -5.26
C ILE A 178 -10.99 -4.09 -5.74
N PHE A 179 -11.22 -3.17 -6.67
CA PHE A 179 -10.18 -2.24 -7.16
C PHE A 179 -9.61 -1.31 -6.07
N ASN A 180 -10.30 -1.12 -4.95
CA ASN A 180 -9.79 -0.35 -3.81
C ASN A 180 -8.75 -1.14 -2.99
N PHE A 181 -8.73 -2.46 -3.12
CA PHE A 181 -7.82 -3.35 -2.39
C PHE A 181 -6.65 -3.83 -3.25
N LEU A 182 -6.72 -3.65 -4.58
CA LEU A 182 -5.68 -4.10 -5.50
C LEU A 182 -4.40 -3.26 -5.45
N GLY A 183 -4.47 -1.97 -5.08
CA GLY A 183 -3.31 -1.06 -5.08
C GLY A 183 -2.07 -1.62 -4.37
N PRO A 184 -2.18 -2.01 -3.08
CA PRO A 184 -1.09 -2.66 -2.34
C PRO A 184 -0.62 -3.99 -2.93
N LEU A 185 -1.51 -4.72 -3.60
CA LEU A 185 -1.24 -6.04 -4.17
C LEU A 185 -0.57 -5.98 -5.55
N THR A 186 -0.46 -4.80 -6.16
CA THR A 186 -0.04 -4.62 -7.55
C THR A 186 1.09 -3.61 -7.70
N ASN A 187 2.00 -3.54 -6.72
CA ASN A 187 3.24 -2.78 -6.88
C ASN A 187 4.08 -3.41 -8.02
N PRO A 188 4.40 -2.65 -9.09
CA PRO A 188 5.09 -3.18 -10.28
C PRO A 188 6.51 -3.69 -9.99
N ALA A 189 7.15 -3.23 -8.91
CA ALA A 189 8.46 -3.72 -8.47
C ALA A 189 8.40 -5.07 -7.74
N ARG A 190 7.20 -5.59 -7.47
CA ARG A 190 6.94 -6.86 -6.76
C ARG A 190 7.80 -7.01 -5.49
N PRO A 191 7.66 -6.12 -4.48
CA PRO A 191 8.45 -6.15 -3.26
C PRO A 191 8.43 -7.51 -2.56
N SER A 192 9.60 -7.94 -2.06
CA SER A 192 9.74 -9.15 -1.24
C SER A 192 9.24 -8.94 0.20
N ALA A 193 9.10 -7.69 0.62
CA ALA A 193 8.60 -7.27 1.92
C ALA A 193 7.47 -6.23 1.79
N GLN A 194 6.47 -6.28 2.68
CA GLN A 194 5.27 -5.44 2.58
C GLN A 194 4.75 -5.04 3.97
N ALA A 195 4.52 -3.75 4.21
CA ALA A 195 3.78 -3.25 5.38
C ALA A 195 2.48 -2.60 4.89
N ILE A 196 1.35 -3.30 5.08
CA ILE A 196 0.11 -2.99 4.37
C ILE A 196 -1.04 -2.75 5.33
N GLY A 197 -1.59 -1.55 5.26
CA GLY A 197 -2.79 -1.20 5.99
C GLY A 197 -4.06 -1.53 5.21
N VAL A 198 -5.08 -2.03 5.91
CA VAL A 198 -6.37 -2.42 5.32
C VAL A 198 -7.53 -1.86 6.16
N TYR A 199 -8.32 -0.94 5.60
CA TYR A 199 -9.42 -0.30 6.37
C TYR A 199 -10.60 -1.25 6.63
N ASP A 200 -10.84 -2.21 5.74
CA ASP A 200 -11.97 -3.15 5.81
C ASP A 200 -11.55 -4.44 6.53
N ALA A 201 -12.15 -4.69 7.69
CA ALA A 201 -11.86 -5.87 8.50
C ALA A 201 -12.10 -7.21 7.77
N ARG A 202 -13.02 -7.25 6.79
CA ARG A 202 -13.29 -8.46 6.00
C ARG A 202 -12.18 -8.75 5.00
N MET A 203 -11.53 -7.71 4.48
CA MET A 203 -10.46 -7.83 3.48
C MET A 203 -9.08 -8.06 4.12
N LEU A 204 -8.92 -7.75 5.40
CA LEU A 204 -7.67 -7.96 6.12
C LEU A 204 -7.13 -9.40 5.99
N PRO A 205 -7.88 -10.47 6.33
CA PRO A 205 -7.40 -11.85 6.14
C PRO A 205 -7.22 -12.23 4.66
N VAL A 206 -8.01 -11.65 3.75
CA VAL A 206 -7.92 -11.94 2.31
C VAL A 206 -6.60 -11.41 1.75
N ILE A 207 -6.25 -10.16 2.05
CA ILE A 207 -4.99 -9.54 1.60
C ILE A 207 -3.79 -10.26 2.21
N ALA A 208 -3.85 -10.59 3.50
CA ALA A 208 -2.80 -11.38 4.15
C ALA A 208 -2.61 -12.76 3.48
N GLY A 209 -3.71 -13.44 3.13
CA GLY A 209 -3.68 -14.71 2.40
C GLY A 209 -3.05 -14.60 1.02
N VAL A 210 -3.33 -13.52 0.27
CA VAL A 210 -2.71 -13.29 -1.05
C VAL A 210 -1.19 -13.12 -0.93
N PHE A 211 -0.71 -12.43 0.10
CA PHE A 211 0.74 -12.32 0.35
C PHE A 211 1.36 -13.65 0.80
N ALA A 212 0.64 -14.43 1.62
CA ALA A 212 1.07 -15.77 2.01
C ALA A 212 1.24 -16.70 0.81
N GLU A 213 0.25 -16.75 -0.11
CA GLU A 213 0.34 -17.54 -1.36
C GLU A 213 1.53 -17.12 -2.25
N ARG A 214 1.93 -15.84 -2.20
CA ARG A 214 3.10 -15.32 -2.93
C ARG A 214 4.43 -15.64 -2.26
N GLY A 215 4.42 -16.09 -1.01
CA GLY A 215 5.63 -16.37 -0.23
C GLY A 215 6.45 -15.13 0.09
N VAL A 216 5.81 -13.94 0.19
CA VAL A 216 6.51 -12.71 0.61
C VAL A 216 6.46 -12.54 2.12
N SER A 217 7.36 -11.73 2.65
CA SER A 217 7.32 -11.28 4.05
C SER A 217 6.36 -10.09 4.17
N ALA A 218 5.40 -10.12 5.09
CA ALA A 218 4.52 -8.97 5.26
C ALA A 218 3.98 -8.80 6.68
N LEU A 219 3.69 -7.55 7.04
CA LEU A 219 2.78 -7.20 8.12
C LEU A 219 1.55 -6.55 7.49
N VAL A 220 0.41 -7.23 7.54
CA VAL A 220 -0.87 -6.71 7.05
C VAL A 220 -1.74 -6.35 8.24
N PHE A 221 -2.10 -5.08 8.40
CA PHE A 221 -2.68 -4.59 9.64
C PHE A 221 -3.91 -3.71 9.44
N ARG A 222 -4.67 -3.59 10.53
CA ARG A 222 -5.81 -2.68 10.67
C ARG A 222 -5.91 -2.22 12.11
N GLY A 223 -6.03 -0.91 12.32
CA GLY A 223 -6.36 -0.35 13.63
C GLY A 223 -7.75 -0.79 14.09
N GLU A 224 -7.93 -1.07 15.39
CA GLU A 224 -9.25 -1.36 15.96
C GLU A 224 -10.20 -0.16 15.84
N ASP A 225 -9.66 1.05 15.72
CA ASP A 225 -10.35 2.30 15.38
C ASP A 225 -10.73 2.44 13.90
N GLY A 226 -10.28 1.51 13.04
CA GLY A 226 -10.65 1.40 11.63
C GLY A 226 -9.68 2.02 10.64
N LEU A 227 -8.55 2.56 11.11
CA LEU A 227 -7.49 3.07 10.25
C LEU A 227 -6.83 1.96 9.44
N ASP A 228 -6.41 2.30 8.22
CA ASP A 228 -5.50 1.48 7.42
C ASP A 228 -4.03 1.86 7.67
N GLU A 229 -3.72 2.08 8.94
CA GLU A 229 -2.40 2.34 9.51
C GLU A 229 -2.28 1.55 10.81
N LEU A 230 -1.05 1.30 11.29
CA LEU A 230 -0.88 1.00 12.70
C LEU A 230 -1.23 2.26 13.50
N SER A 231 -2.37 2.20 14.19
CA SER A 231 -2.88 3.31 14.99
C SER A 231 -2.07 3.49 16.27
N THR A 232 -1.85 4.73 16.69
CA THR A 232 -1.35 5.06 18.04
C THR A 232 -2.48 5.33 19.02
N ALA A 233 -3.73 5.50 18.55
CA ALA A 233 -4.90 5.75 19.40
C ALA A 233 -5.52 4.45 19.93
N ALA A 234 -5.35 3.35 19.19
CA ALA A 234 -5.94 2.06 19.51
C ALA A 234 -5.00 0.89 19.15
N PRO A 235 -5.23 -0.30 19.72
CA PRO A 235 -4.56 -1.52 19.29
C PRO A 235 -4.92 -1.87 17.85
N SER A 236 -4.14 -2.75 17.24
CA SER A 236 -4.30 -3.19 15.86
C SER A 236 -4.37 -4.71 15.76
N THR A 237 -5.14 -5.22 14.81
CA THR A 237 -5.00 -6.60 14.34
C THR A 237 -3.94 -6.63 13.25
N VAL A 238 -2.89 -7.44 13.43
CA VAL A 238 -1.77 -7.58 12.50
C VAL A 238 -1.68 -9.03 12.07
N TYR A 239 -1.75 -9.29 10.77
CA TYR A 239 -1.39 -10.58 10.20
C TYR A 239 0.11 -10.57 9.90
N VAL A 240 0.85 -11.41 10.61
CA VAL A 240 2.26 -11.70 10.32
C VAL A 240 2.30 -12.73 9.20
N VAL A 241 2.84 -12.33 8.06
CA VAL A 241 2.97 -13.18 6.87
C VAL A 241 4.43 -13.59 6.70
N ARG A 242 4.67 -14.89 6.81
CA ARG A 242 5.98 -15.52 6.59
C ARG A 242 5.81 -16.99 6.28
N ASP A 243 6.79 -17.58 5.59
CA ASP A 243 6.84 -19.02 5.30
C ASP A 243 5.56 -19.57 4.63
N GLY A 244 4.93 -18.75 3.78
CA GLY A 244 3.69 -19.12 3.08
C GLY A 244 2.43 -19.15 3.96
N SER A 245 2.51 -18.61 5.18
CA SER A 245 1.41 -18.57 6.15
C SER A 245 1.10 -17.14 6.58
N ALA A 246 -0.11 -16.91 7.08
CA ALA A 246 -0.54 -15.64 7.67
C ALA A 246 -1.21 -15.90 9.01
N ALA A 247 -0.62 -15.39 10.10
CA ALA A 247 -1.13 -15.59 11.46
C ALA A 247 -1.54 -14.26 12.09
N PRO A 248 -2.76 -14.14 12.65
CA PRO A 248 -3.19 -12.92 13.31
C PRO A 248 -2.54 -12.80 14.69
N VAL A 249 -2.06 -11.60 14.99
CA VAL A 249 -1.53 -11.15 16.27
C VAL A 249 -2.23 -9.84 16.60
N ARG A 250 -2.63 -9.68 17.86
CA ARG A 250 -3.08 -8.38 18.36
C ARG A 250 -1.87 -7.60 18.84
N PHE A 251 -1.66 -6.42 18.29
CA PHE A 251 -0.52 -5.56 18.61
C PHE A 251 -1.02 -4.26 19.25
N ASP A 252 -0.42 -3.89 20.37
CA ASP A 252 -0.73 -2.64 21.06
C ASP A 252 0.55 -1.77 21.15
N PRO A 253 0.59 -0.59 20.50
CA PRO A 253 1.74 0.30 20.58
C PRO A 253 2.13 0.68 22.02
N ALA A 254 1.17 0.69 22.96
CA ALA A 254 1.45 0.98 24.36
C ALA A 254 2.37 -0.07 25.01
N ASP A 255 2.34 -1.32 24.53
CA ASP A 255 3.19 -2.42 25.05
C ASP A 255 4.67 -2.21 24.71
N ILE A 256 4.97 -1.38 23.70
CA ILE A 256 6.33 -1.00 23.32
C ILE A 256 6.65 0.47 23.69
N GLY A 257 5.83 1.08 24.54
CA GLY A 257 6.07 2.42 25.10
C GLY A 257 5.64 3.59 24.23
N VAL A 258 4.87 3.37 23.15
CA VAL A 258 4.33 4.46 22.32
C VAL A 258 3.11 5.10 23.01
N PRO A 259 3.11 6.42 23.26
CA PRO A 259 1.98 7.11 23.88
C PRO A 259 0.70 7.03 23.05
N ARG A 260 -0.45 7.07 23.73
CA ARG A 260 -1.75 7.15 23.05
C ARG A 260 -1.99 8.53 22.46
N SER A 261 -2.32 8.56 21.17
CA SER A 261 -2.83 9.77 20.52
C SER A 261 -4.33 9.98 20.82
N GLN A 262 -4.77 11.22 20.67
CA GLN A 262 -6.15 11.65 20.84
C GLN A 262 -6.88 11.73 19.48
N PRO A 263 -8.23 11.68 19.47
CA PRO A 263 -9.00 11.90 18.26
C PRO A 263 -8.63 13.22 17.58
N GLY A 264 -8.21 13.15 16.31
CA GLY A 264 -7.83 14.32 15.52
C GLY A 264 -6.35 14.67 15.53
N ASP A 265 -5.53 14.08 16.40
CA ASP A 265 -4.08 14.34 16.45
C ASP A 265 -3.36 13.99 15.13
N LEU A 266 -3.88 13.02 14.40
CA LEU A 266 -3.33 12.57 13.11
C LEU A 266 -4.03 13.22 11.92
N ARG A 267 -4.95 14.18 12.12
CA ARG A 267 -5.75 14.74 11.05
C ARG A 267 -4.87 15.52 10.07
N GLY A 268 -4.99 15.17 8.80
CA GLY A 268 -4.36 15.83 7.67
C GLY A 268 -5.19 16.99 7.12
N GLY A 269 -4.62 17.65 6.11
CA GLY A 269 -5.22 18.80 5.44
C GLY A 269 -5.04 18.74 3.92
N ASP A 270 -4.90 19.91 3.32
CA ASP A 270 -4.47 20.07 1.92
C ASP A 270 -3.00 19.69 1.72
N VAL A 271 -2.50 19.93 0.51
CA VAL A 271 -1.12 19.57 0.16
C VAL A 271 -0.10 20.39 0.93
N GLU A 272 -0.40 21.66 1.23
CA GLU A 272 0.44 22.55 2.02
C GLU A 272 0.56 22.06 3.46
N PHE A 273 -0.57 21.71 4.10
CA PHE A 273 -0.58 21.18 5.46
C PHE A 273 0.19 19.87 5.57
N ASN A 274 -0.04 18.93 4.65
CA ASN A 274 0.64 17.64 4.68
C ASN A 274 2.13 17.77 4.39
N SER A 275 2.53 18.66 3.48
CA SER A 275 3.94 18.93 3.20
C SER A 275 4.64 19.59 4.40
N ALA A 276 3.96 20.50 5.10
CA ALA A 276 4.46 21.06 6.35
C ALA A 276 4.63 19.98 7.43
N ALA A 277 3.69 19.04 7.56
CA ALA A 277 3.81 17.91 8.49
C ALA A 277 5.03 17.02 8.17
N VAL A 278 5.34 16.81 6.87
CA VAL A 278 6.56 16.11 6.45
C VAL A 278 7.80 16.88 6.93
N HIS A 279 7.88 18.18 6.67
CA HIS A 279 9.03 18.98 7.10
C HIS A 279 9.19 19.03 8.62
N ASP A 280 8.09 19.17 9.37
CA ASP A 280 8.06 19.13 10.83
C ASP A 280 8.65 17.82 11.36
N LEU A 281 8.20 16.68 10.82
CA LEU A 281 8.74 15.36 11.15
C LEU A 281 10.24 15.30 10.87
N LEU A 282 10.67 15.69 9.67
CA LEU A 282 12.06 15.60 9.24
C LEU A 282 12.99 16.54 10.02
N ALA A 283 12.44 17.61 10.60
CA ALA A 283 13.12 18.48 11.55
C ALA A 283 13.16 17.93 12.99
N GLY A 284 12.60 16.74 13.22
CA GLY A 284 12.60 16.06 14.52
C GLY A 284 11.47 16.46 15.46
N LYS A 285 10.45 17.20 15.00
CA LYS A 285 9.31 17.61 15.85
C LYS A 285 8.66 16.39 16.50
N GLU A 286 8.63 16.38 17.83
CA GLU A 286 7.98 15.34 18.62
C GLU A 286 6.45 15.46 18.59
N GLY A 287 5.78 14.34 18.85
CA GLY A 287 4.33 14.28 19.03
C GLY A 287 3.64 13.16 18.24
N PRO A 288 2.30 13.11 18.27
CA PRO A 288 1.52 11.99 17.77
C PRO A 288 1.77 11.62 16.31
N VAL A 289 1.98 12.61 15.44
CA VAL A 289 2.30 12.39 14.02
C VAL A 289 3.65 11.66 13.88
N ARG A 290 4.67 12.10 14.61
CA ARG A 290 5.97 11.42 14.63
C ARG A 290 5.81 9.99 15.13
N ASP A 291 5.11 9.78 16.24
CA ASP A 291 4.91 8.45 16.82
C ASP A 291 4.22 7.49 15.84
N ALA A 292 3.15 7.94 15.18
CA ALA A 292 2.45 7.14 14.17
C ALA A 292 3.33 6.82 12.96
N VAL A 293 4.13 7.78 12.49
CA VAL A 293 5.06 7.57 11.39
C VAL A 293 6.15 6.57 11.76
N LEU A 294 6.79 6.75 12.92
CA LEU A 294 7.87 5.87 13.37
C LEU A 294 7.35 4.44 13.55
N LEU A 295 6.13 4.27 14.07
CA LEU A 295 5.49 2.97 14.21
C LEU A 295 5.25 2.27 12.88
N ASN A 296 4.72 2.99 11.87
CA ASN A 296 4.48 2.42 10.55
C ASN A 296 5.79 2.18 9.77
N ALA A 297 6.83 3.01 9.99
CA ALA A 297 8.17 2.75 9.48
C ALA A 297 8.80 1.51 10.12
N ALA A 298 8.59 1.30 11.42
CA ALA A 298 9.03 0.11 12.12
C ALA A 298 8.41 -1.16 11.53
N ALA A 299 7.11 -1.14 11.19
CA ALA A 299 6.46 -2.26 10.53
C ALA A 299 7.09 -2.61 9.18
N ALA A 300 7.51 -1.60 8.41
CA ALA A 300 8.22 -1.79 7.16
C ALA A 300 9.59 -2.45 7.36
N LEU A 301 10.33 -1.98 8.37
CA LEU A 301 11.65 -2.54 8.71
C LEU A 301 11.52 -3.99 9.18
N VAL A 302 10.55 -4.30 10.06
CA VAL A 302 10.29 -5.67 10.52
C VAL A 302 9.87 -6.57 9.35
N ALA A 303 8.98 -6.10 8.47
CA ALA A 303 8.63 -6.87 7.27
C ALA A 303 9.85 -7.13 6.37
N LEU A 304 10.78 -6.18 6.26
CA LEU A 304 12.00 -6.35 5.47
C LEU A 304 13.01 -7.29 6.11
N ASP A 305 13.22 -7.18 7.42
CA ASP A 305 14.15 -8.00 8.18
C ASP A 305 13.66 -9.46 8.30
N GLY A 306 12.34 -9.67 8.15
CA GLY A 306 11.67 -10.95 8.30
C GLY A 306 11.08 -11.08 9.71
N PRO A 307 9.75 -10.97 9.88
CA PRO A 307 9.14 -11.03 11.20
C PRO A 307 9.34 -12.42 11.81
N GLY A 308 9.65 -12.47 13.10
CA GLY A 308 9.87 -13.70 13.85
C GLY A 308 8.66 -14.09 14.70
N ASP A 309 8.94 -14.52 15.92
CA ASP A 309 7.92 -14.98 16.88
C ASP A 309 7.52 -13.90 17.90
N ASP A 310 8.37 -12.90 18.14
CA ASP A 310 8.14 -11.83 19.11
C ASP A 310 8.00 -10.47 18.41
N LEU A 311 6.79 -10.24 17.89
CA LEU A 311 6.46 -9.01 17.18
C LEU A 311 6.69 -7.76 18.03
N ASN A 312 6.48 -7.81 19.36
CA ASN A 312 6.66 -6.64 20.21
C ASN A 312 8.13 -6.26 20.33
N ALA A 313 9.03 -7.22 20.57
CA ALA A 313 10.46 -6.97 20.64
C ALA A 313 11.01 -6.45 19.30
N GLU A 314 10.57 -7.04 18.19
CA GLU A 314 10.99 -6.65 16.83
C GLU A 314 10.50 -5.24 16.47
N MET A 315 9.23 -4.94 16.74
CA MET A 315 8.67 -3.60 16.53
C MET A 315 9.37 -2.55 17.39
N ALA A 316 9.70 -2.85 18.65
CA ALA A 316 10.43 -1.93 19.52
C ALA A 316 11.85 -1.62 19.00
N ALA A 317 12.58 -2.64 18.55
CA ALA A 317 13.92 -2.46 17.97
C ALA A 317 13.87 -1.67 16.65
N ALA A 318 12.90 -1.96 15.79
CA ALA A 318 12.69 -1.25 14.54
C ALA A 318 12.23 0.20 14.76
N LEU A 319 11.41 0.46 15.79
CA LEU A 319 10.98 1.80 16.19
C LEU A 319 12.18 2.66 16.62
N ALA A 320 13.12 2.09 17.39
CA ALA A 320 14.34 2.78 17.78
C ALA A 320 15.22 3.16 16.56
N ARG A 321 15.36 2.25 15.59
CA ARG A 321 16.08 2.52 14.33
C ARG A 321 15.40 3.63 13.50
N ALA A 322 14.08 3.60 13.43
CA ALA A 322 13.29 4.62 12.75
C ALA A 322 13.48 6.00 13.42
N ALA A 323 13.39 6.07 14.75
CA ALA A 323 13.61 7.29 15.52
C ALA A 323 15.01 7.87 15.28
N GLU A 324 16.05 7.05 15.38
CA GLU A 324 17.45 7.47 15.16
C GLU A 324 17.64 8.06 13.75
N SER A 325 16.97 7.51 12.73
CA SER A 325 17.07 8.03 11.36
C SER A 325 16.49 9.44 11.20
N VAL A 326 15.48 9.79 11.99
CA VAL A 326 14.91 11.14 12.06
C VAL A 326 15.84 12.04 12.86
N ASP A 327 16.22 11.64 14.08
CA ASP A 327 16.99 12.47 15.01
C ASP A 327 18.40 12.79 14.51
N SER A 328 19.01 11.88 13.75
CA SER A 328 20.31 12.13 13.14
C SER A 328 20.24 12.95 11.85
N GLY A 329 19.06 13.38 11.40
CA GLY A 329 18.84 14.10 10.15
C GLY A 329 18.97 13.25 8.87
N ARG A 330 19.12 11.92 8.98
CA ARG A 330 19.23 11.03 7.81
C ARG A 330 17.94 11.04 6.99
N ALA A 331 16.78 11.09 7.64
CA ALA A 331 15.49 11.16 6.96
C ALA A 331 15.36 12.41 6.09
N ALA A 332 15.78 13.57 6.60
CA ALA A 332 15.83 14.81 5.83
C ALA A 332 16.76 14.69 4.61
N GLY A 333 17.96 14.12 4.83
CA GLY A 333 18.92 13.86 3.75
C GLY A 333 18.41 12.87 2.69
N THR A 334 17.62 11.87 3.08
CA THR A 334 16.99 10.93 2.16
C THR A 334 15.98 11.63 1.25
N LEU A 335 15.10 12.49 1.79
CA LEU A 335 14.17 13.26 0.96
C LEU A 335 14.92 14.20 0.01
N GLN A 336 15.93 14.93 0.50
CA GLN A 336 16.74 15.81 -0.34
C GLN A 336 17.39 15.04 -1.50
N ARG A 337 18.06 13.93 -1.20
CA ARG A 337 18.70 13.09 -2.22
C ARG A 337 17.70 12.55 -3.23
N TRP A 338 16.50 12.16 -2.77
CA TRP A 338 15.44 11.68 -3.65
C TRP A 338 14.97 12.76 -4.63
N VAL A 339 14.75 13.99 -4.15
CA VAL A 339 14.40 15.15 -4.99
C VAL A 339 15.52 15.44 -6.00
N GLU A 340 16.77 15.51 -5.56
CA GLU A 340 17.92 15.81 -6.42
C GLU A 340 18.09 14.77 -7.54
N ILE A 341 18.05 13.48 -7.21
CA ILE A 341 18.27 12.39 -8.18
C ILE A 341 17.09 12.26 -9.13
N SER A 342 15.84 12.30 -8.62
CA SER A 342 14.65 12.25 -9.48
C SER A 342 14.59 13.45 -10.42
N GLY A 343 14.98 14.64 -9.96
CA GLY A 343 15.12 15.85 -10.78
C GLY A 343 16.18 15.70 -11.87
N ALA A 344 17.37 15.19 -11.54
CA ALA A 344 18.45 14.98 -12.49
C ALA A 344 18.13 13.93 -13.57
N LEU A 345 17.21 13.00 -13.29
CA LEU A 345 16.78 11.94 -14.20
C LEU A 345 15.53 12.27 -15.02
N ARG A 346 14.95 13.46 -14.83
CA ARG A 346 13.75 13.91 -15.56
C ARG A 346 13.98 14.07 -17.08
N GLY A 347 15.23 14.22 -17.52
CA GLY A 347 15.60 14.54 -18.90
C GLY A 347 15.72 16.04 -19.10
#